data_AF-A0A245ZRD0-F1
#
_entry.id   AF-A0A245ZRD0-F1
#
_cell.length_a   1.000
_cell.length_b   1.000
_cell.length_c   1.000
_cell.angle_alpha   90.00
_cell.angle_beta   90.00
_cell.angle_gamma   90.00
#
_symmetry.space_group_name_H-M   'P 1'
#
loop_
_entity.id
_entity.type
_entity.pdbx_description
1 polymer ?
#
loop_
_entity_poly.entity_id
_entity_poly.type
_entity_poly.pdbx_seq_one_letter_code
_entity_poly.pdbx_strand_id
1 'polypeptide(L)' 'MATNNPAKVAGVPTRDFNDSGTTQRFAKGKTYNFEPGAFRNYEAAGLVKKAADKPAS' A
#
# COMPACT_ATOMS: atom_id res chain seq x y z
N MET A 1 -8.95 -14.34 21.57
CA MET A 1 -7.88 -14.26 20.55
C MET A 1 -7.75 -12.80 20.17
N ALA A 2 -6.67 -12.12 20.56
CA ALA A 2 -6.46 -10.73 20.18
C ALA A 2 -6.18 -10.70 18.67
N THR A 3 -7.13 -10.21 17.88
CA THR A 3 -6.89 -9.91 16.47
C THR A 3 -5.98 -8.68 16.44
N ASN A 4 -4.67 -8.90 16.57
CA ASN A 4 -3.65 -7.93 16.21
C ASN A 4 -3.72 -7.76 14.68
N ASN A 5 -4.73 -7.01 14.22
CA ASN A 5 -4.76 -6.57 12.84
C ASN A 5 -3.55 -5.66 12.68
N PRO A 6 -2.56 -6.03 11.86
CA PRO A 6 -1.33 -5.29 11.82
C PRO A 6 -1.61 -3.87 11.31
N ALA A 7 -0.93 -2.87 11.88
CA ALA A 7 -1.10 -1.48 11.47
C ALA A 7 -0.84 -1.37 9.95
N LYS A 8 -1.80 -0.81 9.22
CA LYS A 8 -1.70 -0.64 7.77
C LYS A 8 -0.55 0.31 7.44
N VAL A 9 0.14 0.04 6.33
CA VAL A 9 1.27 0.83 5.85
C VAL A 9 0.79 1.77 4.74
N ALA A 10 1.05 3.06 4.90
CA ALA A 10 0.78 4.04 3.86
C ALA A 10 1.80 3.88 2.73
N GLY A 11 1.31 3.66 1.51
CA GLY A 11 2.12 3.52 0.31
C GLY A 11 1.56 4.33 -0.85
N VAL A 12 2.43 4.66 -1.80
CA VAL A 12 2.10 5.38 -3.03
C VAL A 12 2.46 4.49 -4.23
N PRO A 13 1.48 4.12 -5.09
CA PRO A 13 1.73 3.43 -6.34
C PRO A 13 2.62 4.24 -7.27
N THR A 14 3.63 3.59 -7.83
CA THR A 14 4.57 4.17 -8.80
C THR A 14 3.98 4.18 -10.22
N ARG A 15 2.99 3.33 -10.46
CA ARG A 15 2.20 3.21 -11.70
C ARG A 15 0.76 2.81 -11.36
N ASP A 16 -0.14 2.95 -12.33
CA ASP A 16 -1.46 2.36 -12.21
C ASP A 16 -1.33 0.84 -12.25
N PHE A 17 -1.91 0.14 -11.28
CA PHE A 17 -1.95 -1.31 -11.28
C PHE A 17 -3.23 -1.83 -10.66
N ASN A 18 -3.59 -3.06 -11.02
CA ASN A 18 -4.71 -3.78 -10.46
C ASN A 18 -4.18 -4.97 -9.67
N ASP A 19 -4.67 -5.14 -8.46
CA ASP A 19 -4.42 -6.35 -7.70
C ASP A 19 -5.43 -7.43 -8.13
N SER A 20 -4.95 -8.42 -8.88
CA SER A 20 -5.75 -9.54 -9.35
C SER A 20 -6.35 -10.38 -8.22
N GLY A 21 -5.78 -10.36 -7.02
CA GLY A 21 -6.28 -11.10 -5.86
C GLY A 21 -7.47 -10.41 -5.16
N THR A 22 -7.58 -9.08 -5.27
CA THR A 22 -8.61 -8.29 -4.57
C THR A 22 -9.50 -7.48 -5.50
N THR A 23 -9.24 -7.48 -6.81
CA THR A 23 -9.87 -6.61 -7.82
C THR A 23 -9.75 -5.11 -7.52
N GLN A 24 -8.85 -4.72 -6.60
CA GLN A 24 -8.60 -3.32 -6.28
C GLN A 24 -7.69 -2.66 -7.30
N ARG A 25 -8.12 -1.49 -7.79
CA ARG A 25 -7.33 -0.64 -8.68
C ARG A 25 -6.62 0.44 -7.87
N PHE A 26 -5.31 0.52 -8.04
CA PHE A 26 -4.46 1.51 -7.43
C PHE A 26 -3.99 2.49 -8.48
N ALA A 27 -4.27 3.77 -8.26
CA ALA A 27 -3.83 4.84 -9.14
C ALA A 27 -2.45 5.37 -8.73
N LYS A 28 -1.60 5.63 -9.71
CA LYS A 28 -0.28 6.24 -9.55
C LYS A 28 -0.39 7.53 -8.74
N GLY A 29 0.52 7.70 -7.77
CA GLY A 29 0.66 8.95 -7.02
C GLY A 29 -0.38 9.19 -5.92
N LYS A 30 -1.40 8.33 -5.78
CA LYS A 30 -2.35 8.39 -4.66
C LYS A 30 -1.83 7.60 -3.46
N THR A 31 -2.02 8.11 -2.25
CA THR A 31 -1.69 7.36 -1.04
C THR A 31 -2.80 6.36 -0.71
N TYR A 32 -2.42 5.11 -0.47
CA TYR A 32 -3.32 4.04 -0.01
C TYR A 32 -2.75 3.35 1.22
N ASN A 33 -3.63 2.76 2.02
CA ASN A 33 -3.27 1.98 3.19
C ASN A 33 -3.26 0.49 2.82
N PHE A 34 -2.07 -0.11 2.84
CA PHE A 34 -1.84 -1.51 2.49
C PHE A 34 -1.65 -2.35 3.74
N GLU A 35 -2.06 -3.62 3.69
CA GLU A 35 -1.62 -4.60 4.67
C GLU A 35 -0.10 -4.77 4.58
N PRO A 36 0.66 -4.93 5.68
CA PRO A 36 2.12 -4.93 5.62
C PRO A 36 2.72 -6.01 4.72
N GLY A 37 2.09 -7.19 4.66
CA GLY A 37 2.50 -8.27 3.75
C GLY A 37 2.29 -7.91 2.29
N ALA A 38 1.13 -7.34 1.96
CA ALA A 38 0.83 -6.86 0.61
C ALA A 38 1.76 -5.71 0.20
N PHE A 39 2.00 -4.75 1.11
CA PHE A 39 2.93 -3.65 0.88
C PHE A 39 4.32 -4.15 0.51
N ARG A 40 4.90 -5.08 1.29
CA ARG A 40 6.22 -5.65 1.01
C ARG A 40 6.27 -6.34 -0.35
N ASN A 41 5.22 -7.07 -0.72
CA ASN A 41 5.13 -7.73 -2.04
C ASN A 41 5.08 -6.70 -3.17
N TYR A 42 4.24 -5.66 -3.03
CA TYR A 42 4.10 -4.60 -4.02
C TYR A 42 5.37 -3.73 -4.11
N GLU A 43 6.05 -3.46 -3.00
CA GLU A 43 7.31 -2.72 -2.95
C GLU A 43 8.45 -3.50 -3.60
N ALA A 44 8.58 -4.80 -3.29
CA ALA A 44 9.56 -5.67 -3.94
C ALA A 44 9.35 -5.80 -5.45
N ALA A 45 8.09 -5.74 -5.91
CA ALA A 45 7.74 -5.68 -7.33
C ALA A 45 7.90 -4.27 -7.97
N GLY A 46 8.29 -3.26 -7.18
CA GLY A 46 8.43 -1.87 -7.62
C GLY A 46 7.11 -1.18 -7.98
N LEU A 47 5.97 -1.70 -7.50
CA LEU A 47 4.62 -1.19 -7.75
C LEU A 47 4.24 -0.06 -6.79
N VAL A 48 4.73 -0.09 -5.55
CA VAL A 48 4.48 0.94 -4.53
C VAL A 48 5.78 1.36 -3.87
N LYS A 49 5.76 2.54 -3.25
CA LYS A 49 6.80 3.03 -2.34
C LYS A 49 6.16 3.50 -1.05
N LYS A 50 6.91 3.51 0.05
CA LYS A 50 6.42 4.07 1.32
C LYS A 50 6.01 5.53 1.11
N ALA A 51 4.80 5.88 1.55
CA ALA A 51 4.40 7.27 1.57
C ALA A 51 5.31 8.01 2.57
N ALA A 52 5.83 9.18 2.18
CA ALA A 52 6.45 10.05 3.17
C ALA A 52 5.36 10.38 4.21
N ASP A 53 5.69 10.22 5.49
CA ASP A 53 4.84 10.67 6.59
C ASP A 53 4.65 12.18 6.39
N LYS A 54 3.55 12.57 5.73
CA LYS A 54 3.19 13.97 5.62
C LYS A 54 2.82 14.36 7.05
N PRO A 55 3.55 15.24 7.74
CA PRO A 55 3.08 15.73 9.01
C PRO A 55 1.72 16.36 8.72
N ALA A 56 0.67 15.80 9.31
CA ALA A 56 -0.65 16.41 9.28
C ALA A 56 -0.45 17.83 9.84
N SER A 57 -0.51 18.82 8.94
CA SER A 57 -0.50 20.25 9.29
C SER A 57 -1.91 20.66 9.67
#